data_AF-A0A4Q3CKH6-F1
#
_entry.id   AF-A0A4Q3CKH6-F1
#
_cell.length_a   1.000
_cell.length_b   1.000
_cell.length_c   1.000
_cell.angle_alpha   90.00
_cell.angle_beta   90.00
_cell.angle_gamma   90.00
#
_symmetry.space_group_name_H-M   'P 1'
#
loop_
_entity.id
_entity.type
_entity.pdbx_description
1 polymer ?
#
loop_
_entity_poly.entity_id
_entity_poly.type
_entity_poly.pdbx_seq_one_letter_code
_entity_poly.pdbx_strand_id
1 'polypeptide(L)' 'MNHADRVLVLDHGTLAAEGAPEAALDEATIARVWGVRSRWLGEPGARAVVAEGKGPSSNSD' A
#
# COMPACT_ATOMS: atom_id res chain seq x y z
N MET A 1 -6.12 -1.52 -11.83
CA MET A 1 -7.08 -2.62 -11.86
C MET A 1 -6.41 -3.80 -11.16
N ASN A 2 -6.65 -3.96 -9.86
CA ASN A 2 -6.13 -5.11 -9.12
C ASN A 2 -7.06 -6.30 -9.39
N HIS A 3 -6.55 -7.39 -9.99
CA HIS A 3 -7.30 -8.61 -10.32
C HIS A 3 -7.11 -9.72 -9.28
N ALA A 4 -6.39 -9.45 -8.19
CA ALA A 4 -6.13 -10.47 -7.17
C ALA A 4 -7.33 -10.63 -6.25
N ASP A 5 -7.78 -11.87 -6.06
CA ASP A 5 -8.81 -12.19 -5.04
C ASP A 5 -8.24 -12.10 -3.62
N ARG A 6 -6.93 -12.30 -3.46
CA ARG A 6 -6.21 -12.24 -2.19
C ARG A 6 -4.79 -11.72 -2.38
N VAL A 7 -4.33 -10.91 -1.44
CA VAL A 7 -3.00 -10.31 -1.41
C VAL A 7 -2.32 -10.69 -0.11
N LEU A 8 -1.04 -11.06 -0.20
CA LEU A 8 -0.13 -11.22 0.92
C LEU A 8 0.97 -10.16 0.79
N VAL A 9 1.13 -9.34 1.82
CA VAL A 9 2.22 -8.37 1.93
C VAL A 9 3.32 -8.98 2.77
N LEU A 10 4.52 -9.06 2.21
CA LEU A 10 5.71 -9.53 2.92
C LEU A 10 6.63 -8.36 3.23
N ASP A 11 7.15 -8.36 4.46
CA ASP A 11 8.15 -7.41 4.93
C ASP A 11 9.29 -8.18 5.59
N HIS A 12 10.51 -8.00 5.09
CA HIS A 12 11.70 -8.74 5.54
C HIS A 12 11.49 -10.27 5.65
N GLY A 13 10.80 -10.86 4.66
CA GLY A 13 10.52 -12.30 4.60
C GLY A 13 9.41 -12.78 5.55
N THR A 14 8.73 -11.87 6.23
CA THR A 14 7.63 -12.18 7.18
C THR A 14 6.30 -11.63 6.65
N LEU A 15 5.19 -12.30 6.97
CA LEU A 15 3.85 -11.82 6.61
C LEU A 15 3.49 -10.57 7.41
N ALA A 16 3.30 -9.45 6.70
CA ALA A 16 2.99 -8.15 7.27
C ALA A 16 1.50 -7.79 7.18
N ALA A 17 0.78 -8.29 6.17
CA ALA A 17 -0.67 -8.17 6.02
C ALA A 17 -1.20 -9.22 5.04
N GLU A 18 -2.48 -9.58 5.17
CA GLU A 18 -3.17 -10.53 4.30
C GLU A 18 -4.65 -10.19 4.19
N GLY A 19 -5.23 -10.35 3.00
CA GLY A 19 -6.67 -10.23 2.80
C GLY A 19 -7.05 -9.87 1.37
N ALA A 20 -8.27 -9.35 1.20
CA ALA A 20 -8.67 -8.72 -0.06
C ALA A 20 -7.73 -7.54 -0.38
N PRO A 21 -7.56 -7.17 -1.67
CA PRO A 21 -6.72 -6.05 -2.08
C PRO A 21 -6.89 -4.80 -1.23
N GLU A 22 -8.11 -4.29 -1.04
CA GLU A 22 -8.34 -3.04 -0.31
C GLU A 22 -7.92 -3.11 1.16
N ALA A 23 -7.96 -4.29 1.77
CA ALA A 23 -7.58 -4.49 3.16
C ALA A 23 -6.05 -4.70 3.31
N ALA A 24 -5.46 -5.55 2.46
CA ALA A 24 -4.03 -5.86 2.55
C ALA A 24 -3.14 -4.72 2.06
N LEU A 25 -3.65 -3.87 1.15
CA LEU A 25 -2.96 -2.71 0.60
C LEU A 25 -3.62 -1.41 1.07
N ASP A 26 -4.00 -1.35 2.34
CA ASP A 26 -4.44 -0.10 2.95
C ASP A 26 -3.28 0.91 3.12
N GLU A 27 -3.63 2.17 3.35
CA GLU A 27 -2.63 3.25 3.42
C GLU A 27 -1.63 3.05 4.58
N ALA A 28 -2.09 2.46 5.69
CA ALA A 28 -1.26 2.20 6.86
C ALA A 28 -0.22 1.10 6.59
N THR A 29 -0.63 0.01 5.93
CA THR A 29 0.25 -1.09 5.53
C THR A 29 1.25 -0.62 4.51
N ILE A 30 0.80 0.16 3.50
CA ILE A 30 1.71 0.67 2.48
C ILE A 30 2.76 1.62 3.08
N ALA A 31 2.33 2.55 3.93
CA ALA A 31 3.24 3.47 4.61
C ALA A 31 4.25 2.73 5.51
N ARG A 32 3.81 1.71 6.23
CA ARG A 32 4.67 0.93 7.12
C ARG A 32 5.71 0.08 6.38
N VAL A 33 5.30 -0.62 5.32
CA VAL A 33 6.16 -1.60 4.63
C VAL A 33 7.04 -0.96 3.56
N TRP A 34 6.52 0.04 2.83
CA TRP A 34 7.27 0.69 1.75
C TRP A 34 7.68 2.13 2.05
N GLY A 35 7.22 2.73 3.16
CA GLY A 35 7.60 4.11 3.53
C GLY A 35 7.02 5.19 2.63
N VAL A 36 5.95 4.88 1.90
CA VAL A 36 5.34 5.77 0.90
C VAL A 36 3.89 6.08 1.25
N ARG A 37 3.40 7.23 0.78
CA ARG A 37 1.97 7.54 0.84
C ARG A 37 1.27 6.90 -0.35
N SER A 38 0.09 6.36 -0.10
CA SER A 38 -0.77 5.79 -1.13
C SER A 38 -2.19 6.25 -0.91
N ARG A 39 -2.98 6.21 -1.98
CA ARG A 39 -4.43 6.28 -1.91
C ARG A 39 -5.00 5.38 -3.00
N TRP A 40 -6.16 4.81 -2.73
CA TRP A 40 -6.90 4.07 -3.75
C TRP A 40 -7.52 5.03 -4.76
N LEU A 41 -7.37 4.72 -6.05
CA LEU A 41 -8.02 5.44 -7.14
C LEU A 41 -9.16 4.60 -7.71
N GLY A 42 -10.29 5.26 -8.02
CA GLY A 42 -11.47 4.66 -8.65
C GLY A 42 -12.51 4.10 -7.68
N GLU A 43 -13.61 3.63 -8.26
CA GLU A 43 -14.76 3.06 -7.54
C GLU A 43 -14.47 1.65 -6.98
N PRO A 44 -15.13 1.20 -5.89
CA PRO A 44 -15.04 -0.17 -5.38
C PRO A 44 -15.19 -1.22 -6.50
N GLY A 45 -14.30 -2.21 -6.57
CA GLY A 45 -14.29 -3.23 -7.62
C GLY A 45 -13.50 -2.89 -8.90
N ALA A 46 -13.09 -1.63 -9.11
CA ALA A 46 -12.22 -1.21 -10.21
C ALA A 46 -10.91 -0.56 -9.74
N ARG A 47 -10.60 -0.66 -8.44
CA ARG A 47 -9.58 0.16 -7.80
C ARG A 47 -8.15 -0.17 -8.28
N ALA A 48 -7.32 0.86 -8.28
CA ALA A 48 -5.88 0.75 -8.45
C ALA A 48 -5.18 1.45 -7.27
N VAL A 49 -4.13 0.84 -6.74
CA VAL A 49 -3.23 1.51 -5.80
C VAL A 49 -2.24 2.33 -6.61
N VAL A 50 -2.07 3.59 -6.23
CA VAL A 50 -0.95 4.41 -6.68
C VAL A 50 -0.16 4.85 -5.44
N ALA A 51 1.15 4.69 -5.50
CA ALA A 51 2.08 5.16 -4.49
C ALA A 51 2.93 6.31 -5.06
N GLU A 52 3.13 7.36 -4.28
CA GLU A 52 4.00 8.49 -4.64
C GLU A 52 5.29 8.46 -3.82
N GLY A 53 6.43 8.74 -4.46
CA GLY A 53 7.77 8.64 -3.85
C GLY A 53 8.06 9.72 -2.79
N LYS A 54 8.71 9.27 -1.70
CA LYS A 54 9.25 9.97 -0.51
C LYS A 54 8.41 11.13 0.06
N GLY A 55 7.81 10.90 1.24
CA GLY A 55 7.31 11.96 2.13
C GLY A 55 8.39 12.97 2.54
N PRO A 56 8.02 14.15 3.05
CA PRO A 56 8.88 15.33 3.08
C PRO A 56 10.23 15.02 3.71
N SER A 57 11.30 15.25 2.94
CA SER A 57 12.63 15.42 3.51
C SER A 57 12.57 16.61 4.45
N SER A 58 12.47 16.36 5.76
CA SER A 58 12.90 17.32 6.76
C SER A 58 14.43 17.44 6.62
N ASN A 59 14.85 18.30 5.71
CA ASN A 59 16.20 18.82 5.72
C ASN A 59 16.25 19.79 6.90
N SER A 60 16.75 19.31 8.03
CA SER A 60 17.18 20.18 9.13
C SER A 60 18.65 20.50 8.91
N ASP A 61 18.97 21.79 9.03
CA ASP A 61 20.26 22.47 8.81
C ASP A 61 21.54 21.69 9.19
#